data_AF-A0A7H4MW03-F1
#
_entry.id   AF-A0A7H4MW03-F1
#
_cell.length_a   1.000
_cell.length_b   1.000
_cell.length_c   1.000
_cell.angle_alpha   90.00
_cell.angle_beta   90.00
_cell.angle_gamma   90.00
#
_symmetry.space_group_name_H-M   'P 1'
#
loop_
_entity.id
_entity.type
_entity.pdbx_description
1 polymer ?
#
loop_
_entity_poly.entity_id
_entity_poly.type
_entity_poly.pdbx_seq_one_letter_code
_entity_poly.pdbx_strand_id
1 'polypeptide(L)' 'MGFETPQGYRFRIPVSDTQAYRQFGNSVVVPVFAAVAKLLAPRIEQAVARREQEINHGRRSR' A
#
# COMPACT_ATOMS: atom_id res chain seq x y z
N MET A 1 10.81 8.37 -8.09
CA MET A 1 9.73 7.39 -7.78
C MET A 1 9.03 7.61 -6.45
N GLY A 2 9.64 8.30 -5.46
CA GLY A 2 8.96 8.61 -4.19
C GLY A 2 9.15 7.57 -3.09
N PHE A 3 10.14 6.68 -3.22
CA PHE A 3 10.55 5.74 -2.17
C PHE A 3 11.37 6.41 -1.05
N GLU A 4 11.84 7.65 -1.27
CA GLU A 4 12.76 8.34 -0.36
C GLU A 4 12.42 9.83 -0.28
N THR A 5 12.73 10.47 0.84
CA THR A 5 12.50 11.91 1.05
C THR A 5 13.78 12.70 0.72
N PRO A 6 13.68 13.96 0.28
CA PRO A 6 14.86 14.73 -0.11
C PRO A 6 15.90 14.92 1.01
N GLN A 7 15.50 14.81 2.27
CA GLN A 7 16.36 14.98 3.45
C GLN A 7 16.66 13.68 4.20
N GLY A 8 16.23 12.52 3.72
CA GLY A 8 16.36 11.26 4.46
C GLY A 8 16.79 10.11 3.59
N TYR A 9 17.93 9.49 3.94
CA TYR A 9 18.42 8.28 3.28
C TYR A 9 18.05 7.03 4.08
N ARG A 10 16.84 6.52 3.90
CA ARG A 10 16.34 5.33 4.60
C ARG A 10 16.08 4.15 3.67
N PHE A 11 15.93 4.39 2.38
CA PHE A 11 15.63 3.33 1.42
C PHE A 11 16.90 2.53 1.12
N ARG A 12 16.92 1.24 1.52
CA ARG A 12 18.07 0.37 1.29
C ARG A 12 18.02 -0.16 -0.14
N ILE A 13 19.12 0.03 -0.88
CA ILE A 13 19.29 -0.50 -2.24
C ILE A 13 20.38 -1.59 -2.19
N PRO A 14 20.02 -2.87 -2.01
CA PRO A 14 20.97 -3.97 -1.86
C PRO A 14 21.45 -4.57 -3.19
N VAL A 15 21.20 -3.88 -4.30
CA VAL A 15 21.47 -4.34 -5.67
C VAL A 15 22.40 -3.37 -6.39
N SER A 16 22.99 -3.78 -7.51
CA SER A 16 23.85 -2.89 -8.29
C SER A 16 23.06 -1.72 -8.91
N ASP A 17 23.73 -0.62 -9.22
CA ASP A 17 23.11 0.56 -9.84
C ASP A 17 22.28 0.19 -11.08
N THR A 18 22.82 -0.65 -11.98
CA THR A 18 22.11 -1.10 -13.18
C THR A 18 20.84 -1.89 -12.85
N GLN A 19 20.80 -2.61 -11.73
CA GLN A 19 19.59 -3.27 -11.25
C GLN A 19 18.63 -2.26 -10.60
N ALA A 20 19.13 -1.33 -9.79
CA ALA A 20 18.34 -0.29 -9.15
C ALA A 20 17.64 0.61 -10.18
N TYR A 21 18.33 1.02 -11.25
CA TYR A 21 17.73 1.79 -12.35
C TYR A 21 16.57 1.05 -13.00
N ARG A 22 16.71 -0.26 -13.24
CA ARG A 22 15.61 -1.09 -13.77
C ARG A 22 14.45 -1.22 -12.78
N GLN A 23 14.74 -1.41 -11.50
CA GLN A 23 13.71 -1.50 -10.46
C GLN A 23 12.93 -0.20 -10.32
N PHE A 24 13.60 0.93 -10.26
CA PHE A 24 12.94 2.23 -10.18
C PHE A 24 12.22 2.59 -11.50
N GLY A 25 12.81 2.27 -12.66
CA GLY A 25 12.16 2.50 -13.96
C GLY A 25 10.87 1.70 -14.15
N ASN A 26 10.79 0.51 -13.57
CA ASN A 26 9.60 -0.35 -13.61
C ASN A 26 8.65 -0.15 -12.41
N SER A 27 9.01 0.73 -11.47
CA SER A 27 8.17 0.99 -10.30
C SER A 27 7.04 1.95 -10.62
N VAL A 28 6.10 2.07 -9.68
CA VAL A 28 5.09 3.13 -9.69
C VAL A 28 5.55 4.36 -8.92
N VAL A 29 4.89 5.50 -9.16
CA VAL A 29 5.13 6.73 -8.39
C VAL A 29 4.41 6.63 -7.04
N VAL A 30 5.16 6.35 -5.98
CA VAL A 30 4.66 6.10 -4.61
C VAL A 30 3.67 7.17 -4.11
N PRO A 31 3.92 8.49 -4.20
CA PRO A 31 2.99 9.48 -3.66
C PRO A 31 1.63 9.49 -4.38
N VAL A 32 1.56 9.07 -5.65
CA VAL A 32 0.29 8.96 -6.37
C VAL A 32 -0.58 7.86 -5.75
N PHE A 33 0.00 6.68 -5.53
CA PHE A 33 -0.73 5.57 -4.94
C PHE A 33 -1.04 5.79 -3.46
N ALA A 34 -0.20 6.52 -2.73
CA ALA A 34 -0.53 6.97 -1.38
C ALA A 34 -1.79 7.88 -1.36
N ALA A 35 -1.95 8.76 -2.34
CA ALA A 35 -3.15 9.58 -2.47
C ALA A 35 -4.39 8.73 -2.81
N VAL A 36 -4.27 7.78 -3.75
CA VAL A 36 -5.35 6.83 -4.07
C VAL A 36 -5.76 6.02 -2.85
N ALA A 37 -4.80 5.53 -2.07
CA ALA A 37 -5.07 4.78 -0.84
C ALA A 37 -5.86 5.62 0.19
N LYS A 38 -5.54 6.91 0.34
CA LYS A 38 -6.33 7.82 1.21
C LYS A 38 -7.78 7.95 0.76
N LEU A 39 -8.04 7.98 -0.55
CA LEU A 39 -9.40 8.02 -1.09
C LEU A 39 -10.15 6.70 -0.94
N LEU A 40 -9.43 5.58 -0.92
CA LEU A 40 -9.99 4.24 -0.75
C LEU A 40 -10.20 3.87 0.73
N ALA A 41 -9.43 4.45 1.66
CA ALA A 41 -9.47 4.13 3.09
C ALA A 41 -10.90 3.98 3.67
N PRO A 42 -11.82 4.96 3.55
CA PRO A 42 -13.17 4.81 4.12
C PRO A 42 -13.99 3.70 3.45
N ARG A 43 -13.76 3.41 2.16
CA ARG A 43 -14.44 2.32 1.45
C ARG A 43 -13.94 0.96 1.92
N ILE A 44 -12.63 0.85 2.15
CA ILE A 44 -12.01 -0.36 2.67
C ILE A 44 -12.52 -0.64 4.09
N GLU A 45 -12.57 0.38 4.97
CA GLU A 45 -13.14 0.26 6.32
C GLU A 45 -14.59 -0.24 6.30
N GLN A 46 -15.44 0.32 5.44
CA GLN A 46 -16.82 -0.14 5.27
C GLN A 46 -16.89 -1.61 4.80
N ALA A 47 -16.03 -2.00 3.87
CA ALA A 47 -15.97 -3.38 3.37
C ALA A 47 -15.52 -4.36 4.46
N VAL A 48 -14.55 -3.97 5.29
CA VAL A 48 -14.09 -4.76 6.45
C VAL A 48 -15.22 -4.92 7.47
N ALA A 49 -15.89 -3.83 7.85
CA ALA A 49 -16.99 -3.87 8.80
C ALA A 49 -18.15 -4.76 8.33
N ARG A 50 -18.51 -4.71 7.03
CA ARG A 50 -19.52 -5.60 6.44
C ARG A 50 -19.11 -7.07 6.57
N ARG A 51 -17.87 -7.38 6.23
CA ARG A 51 -17.33 -8.75 6.34
C ARG A 51 -17.35 -9.26 7.78
N GLU A 52 -16.99 -8.43 8.76
CA GLU A 52 -17.04 -8.79 10.18
C GLU A 52 -18.47 -9.04 10.67
N GLN A 53 -19.43 -8.21 10.22
CA GLN A 53 -20.84 -8.43 10.49
C GLN A 53 -21.30 -9.77 9.91
N GLU A 54 -21.02 -10.07 8.65
CA GLU A 54 -21.38 -11.36 8.02
C GLU A 54 -20.82 -12.55 8.81
N ILE A 55 -19.56 -12.47 9.24
CA ILE A 55 -18.92 -13.52 10.07
C ILE A 55 -19.64 -13.67 11.42
N ASN A 56 -20.00 -12.56 12.07
CA ASN A 56 -20.65 -12.58 13.38
C ASN A 56 -22.11 -13.07 13.30
N HIS A 57 -22.84 -12.76 12.23
CA HIS A 57 -24.18 -13.28 11.98
C HIS A 57 -24.13 -14.77 11.60
N GLY A 58 -23.16 -15.20 10.78
CA GLY A 58 -22.95 -16.61 10.43
C GLY A 58 -22.50 -17.50 11.59
N ARG A 59 -21.88 -16.93 12.64
CA ARG A 59 -21.52 -17.64 13.88
C ARG A 59 -22.66 -17.75 14.90
N ARG A 60 -23.73 -16.96 14.79
CA ARG A 60 -24.89 -17.00 15.72
C ARG A 60 -25.92 -18.09 15.40
N SER A 61 -25.76 -18.84 14.31
CA SER A 61 -26.65 -19.94 13.92
C SER A 61 -26.12 -21.35 14.26
N ARG A 62 -25.23 -21.48 15.26
CA ARG A 62 -24.86 -22.77 15.85
C ARG A 62 -24.92 -22.70 17.36
#